data_AF-A0AAW2W017-F1
#
_entry.id   AF-A0AAW2W017-F1
#
_cell.length_a   1.000
_cell.length_b   1.000
_cell.length_c   1.000
_cell.angle_alpha   90.00
_cell.angle_beta   90.00
_cell.angle_gamma   90.00
#
_symmetry.space_group_name_H-M   'P 1'
#
loop_
_entity.id
_entity.type
_entity.pdbx_description
1 polymer ?
#
loop_
_entity_poly.entity_id
_entity_poly.type
_entity_poly.pdbx_seq_one_letter_code
_entity_poly.pdbx_strand_id
1 'polypeptide(L)'
;MVFKSKDHLKASVQDFSVRFARREYRVLESSSKLWKVVCKYDAETGCNWMLRAIYKSKMGLFKITRYVGPHTCLMNESSVGHRNLGKSMIATYLLGMVRQDPTYDIKSVQQNVKDRFGFEISYHKAWQALKVAREEVYRTRENSV
;
A
#
# COMPACT_ATOMS: atom_id res chain seq x y z
N MET A 1 6.10 7.93 15.80
CA MET A 1 4.86 7.39 15.20
C MET A 1 4.66 5.92 15.61
N VAL A 2 3.44 5.55 16.00
CA VAL A 2 3.06 4.20 16.48
C VAL A 2 1.80 3.72 15.78
N PHE A 3 1.61 2.39 15.69
CA PHE A 3 0.51 1.74 14.99
C PHE A 3 -0.03 0.57 15.80
N LYS A 4 -1.36 0.36 15.72
CA LYS A 4 -2.07 -0.72 16.40
C LYS A 4 -1.65 -2.12 15.95
N SER A 5 -1.30 -2.27 14.68
CA SER A 5 -0.87 -3.55 14.11
C SER A 5 0.19 -3.35 13.03
N LYS A 6 0.87 -4.45 12.67
CA LYS A 6 1.81 -4.47 11.55
C LYS A 6 1.13 -4.13 10.22
N ASP A 7 -0.12 -4.52 10.05
CA ASP A 7 -0.86 -4.26 8.81
C ASP A 7 -1.27 -2.79 8.69
N HIS A 8 -1.70 -2.14 9.79
CA HIS A 8 -1.92 -0.69 9.78
C HIS A 8 -0.64 0.09 9.47
N LEU A 9 0.49 -0.34 10.04
CA LEU A 9 1.80 0.23 9.72
C LEU A 9 2.13 0.07 8.23
N LYS A 10 2.00 -1.14 7.68
CA LYS A 10 2.27 -1.42 6.27
C LYS A 10 1.38 -0.59 5.35
N ALA A 11 0.08 -0.55 5.62
CA ALA A 11 -0.89 0.22 4.84
C ALA A 11 -0.56 1.72 4.86
N SER A 12 -0.18 2.26 6.02
CA SER A 12 0.18 3.68 6.15
C SER A 12 1.47 4.03 5.41
N VAL A 13 2.49 3.17 5.50
CA VAL A 13 3.75 3.37 4.75
C VAL A 13 3.53 3.19 3.25
N GLN A 14 2.69 2.23 2.85
CA GLN A 14 2.30 2.01 1.46
C GLN A 14 1.57 3.23 0.88
N ASP A 15 0.59 3.77 1.59
CA ASP A 15 -0.14 4.99 1.20
C ASP A 15 0.82 6.18 1.05
N PHE A 16 1.71 6.36 2.03
CA PHE A 16 2.71 7.41 1.99
C PHE A 16 3.62 7.30 0.77
N SER A 17 4.13 6.11 0.49
CA SER A 17 5.04 5.85 -0.62
C SER A 17 4.40 6.09 -1.98
N VAL A 18 3.14 5.69 -2.16
CA VAL A 18 2.39 5.86 -3.41
C VAL A 18 1.97 7.31 -3.61
N ARG A 19 1.33 7.94 -2.61
CA ARG A 19 0.67 9.24 -2.78
C ARG A 19 1.62 10.43 -2.67
N PHE A 20 2.56 10.38 -1.73
CA PHE A 20 3.39 11.53 -1.40
C PHE A 20 4.83 11.35 -1.85
N ALA A 21 5.49 10.26 -1.46
CA ALA A 21 6.89 10.06 -1.84
C ALA A 21 7.05 9.80 -3.36
N ARG A 22 6.03 9.22 -4.00
CA ARG A 22 6.07 8.73 -5.39
C ARG A 22 7.36 7.91 -5.63
N ARG A 23 7.68 7.03 -4.67
CA ARG A 23 8.86 6.17 -4.68
C ARG A 23 8.51 4.77 -4.20
N GLU A 24 9.12 3.80 -4.85
CA GLU A 24 8.97 2.41 -4.47
C GLU A 24 9.96 1.99 -3.39
N TYR A 25 9.53 1.08 -2.54
CA TYR A 25 10.35 0.41 -1.54
C TYR A 25 10.29 -1.10 -1.70
N ARG A 26 11.34 -1.77 -1.21
CA ARG A 26 11.38 -3.22 -1.03
C ARG A 26 11.44 -3.56 0.45
N VAL A 27 10.89 -4.71 0.81
CA VAL A 27 11.00 -5.24 2.18
C VAL A 27 12.37 -5.89 2.32
N LEU A 28 13.17 -5.40 3.26
CA LEU A 28 14.47 -5.98 3.57
C LEU A 28 14.33 -7.06 4.66
N GLU A 29 13.55 -6.78 5.70
CA GLU A 29 13.34 -7.72 6.81
C GLU A 29 11.88 -7.67 7.27
N SER A 30 11.28 -8.83 7.51
CA SER A 30 9.90 -8.91 8.01
C SER A 30 9.70 -10.15 8.87
N SER A 31 9.47 -9.95 10.17
CA SER A 31 9.08 -11.00 11.12
C SER A 31 7.82 -10.59 11.90
N SER A 32 7.34 -11.41 12.84
CA SER A 32 6.21 -11.03 13.68
C SER A 32 6.46 -9.78 14.54
N LYS A 33 7.72 -9.43 14.83
CA LYS A 33 8.10 -8.29 15.68
C LYS A 33 8.88 -7.19 14.96
N LEU A 34 9.29 -7.40 13.72
CA LEU A 34 10.14 -6.47 12.97
C LEU A 34 9.59 -6.24 11.57
N TRP A 35 9.70 -5.00 11.11
CA TRP A 35 9.50 -4.66 9.71
C TRP A 35 10.49 -3.58 9.29
N LYS A 36 11.27 -3.87 8.26
CA LYS A 36 12.28 -2.97 7.70
C LYS A 36 12.11 -2.91 6.19
N VAL A 37 11.99 -1.70 5.67
CA VAL A 37 11.89 -1.41 4.26
C VAL A 37 12.97 -0.41 3.87
N VAL A 38 13.49 -0.57 2.65
CA VAL A 38 14.49 0.31 2.06
C VAL A 38 14.01 0.75 0.69
N CYS A 39 14.60 1.81 0.15
CA CYS A 39 14.31 2.22 -1.22
C CYS A 39 14.48 1.02 -2.16
N LYS A 40 13.60 0.88 -3.16
CA LYS A 40 13.76 -0.16 -4.17
C LYS A 40 15.07 -0.02 -4.94
N TYR A 41 15.51 1.22 -5.14
CA TYR A 41 16.68 1.59 -5.94
C TYR A 41 17.92 1.87 -5.06
N ASP A 42 17.96 1.34 -3.82
CA ASP A 42 19.02 1.65 -2.87
C ASP A 42 20.40 1.22 -3.37
N ALA A 43 20.50 0.06 -4.02
CA ALA A 43 21.74 -0.47 -4.56
C ALA A 43 22.18 0.27 -5.84
N GLU A 44 21.24 0.65 -6.69
CA GLU A 44 21.51 1.27 -7.99
C GLU A 44 21.82 2.76 -7.88
N THR A 45 21.20 3.46 -6.94
CA THR A 45 21.28 4.93 -6.81
C THR A 45 21.99 5.40 -5.54
N GLY A 46 22.37 4.49 -4.64
CA GLY A 46 22.89 4.85 -3.32
C GLY A 46 21.84 5.52 -2.41
N CYS A 47 20.54 5.33 -2.70
CA CYS A 47 19.49 5.96 -1.93
C CYS A 47 19.36 5.34 -0.54
N ASN A 48 19.72 6.12 0.47
CA ASN A 48 19.75 5.70 1.88
C ASN A 48 18.38 5.68 2.58
N TRP A 49 17.29 5.93 1.86
CA TRP A 49 15.95 5.92 2.45
C TRP A 49 15.63 4.57 3.06
N MET A 50 15.21 4.58 4.32
CA MET A 50 14.91 3.38 5.08
C MET A 50 13.94 3.68 6.21
N LEU A 51 13.03 2.73 6.46
CA LEU A 51 12.14 2.76 7.60
C LEU A 51 12.22 1.42 8.32
N ARG A 52 12.39 1.48 9.65
CA ARG A 52 12.41 0.32 10.53
C ARG A 52 11.46 0.48 11.70
N ALA A 53 10.56 -0.49 11.83
CA ALA A 53 9.60 -0.56 12.91
C ALA A 53 9.73 -1.86 13.71
N ILE A 54 9.56 -1.75 15.03
CA ILE A 54 9.57 -2.88 15.96
C ILE A 54 8.25 -2.92 16.74
N TYR A 55 7.74 -4.13 16.99
CA TYR A 55 6.69 -4.39 17.96
C TYR A 55 7.18 -4.20 19.40
N LYS A 56 6.52 -3.31 20.14
CA LYS A 56 6.77 -3.04 21.56
C LYS A 56 5.76 -3.81 22.38
N SER A 57 6.14 -4.99 22.87
CA SER A 57 5.27 -5.90 23.64
C SER A 57 4.60 -5.23 24.82
N LYS A 58 5.34 -4.43 25.60
CA LYS A 58 4.81 -3.67 26.75
C LYS A 58 3.65 -2.72 26.38
N MET A 59 3.61 -2.25 25.13
CA MET A 59 2.58 -1.32 24.65
C MET A 59 1.52 -2.00 23.79
N GLY A 60 1.75 -3.22 23.31
CA GLY A 60 0.89 -3.86 22.32
C GLY A 60 0.90 -3.18 20.93
N LEU A 61 1.93 -2.38 20.61
CA LEU A 61 1.97 -1.53 19.41
C LEU A 61 3.23 -1.73 18.57
N PHE A 62 3.13 -1.45 17.27
CA PHE A 62 4.30 -1.27 16.40
C PHE A 62 4.78 0.18 16.44
N LYS A 63 6.06 0.41 16.71
CA LYS A 63 6.68 1.74 16.69
C LYS A 63 7.68 1.84 15.55
N ILE A 64 7.61 2.90 14.74
CA ILE A 64 8.72 3.25 13.84
C ILE A 64 9.88 3.70 14.74
N THR A 65 10.93 2.90 14.76
CA THR A 65 12.11 3.08 15.62
C THR A 65 13.25 3.80 14.92
N ARG A 66 13.32 3.70 13.59
CA ARG A 66 14.31 4.40 12.78
C ARG A 66 13.66 4.79 11.46
N TYR A 67 13.94 6.01 11.05
CA TYR A 67 13.59 6.57 9.75
C TYR A 67 14.82 7.30 9.22
N VAL A 68 15.19 7.02 7.98
CA VAL A 68 16.25 7.70 7.24
C VAL A 68 15.58 8.23 5.98
N GLY A 69 15.60 9.54 5.78
CA GLY A 69 14.97 10.20 4.64
C GLY A 69 15.54 11.61 4.43
N PRO A 70 15.08 12.33 3.39
CA PRO A 70 14.15 11.89 2.34
C PRO A 70 14.79 10.88 1.36
N HIS A 71 14.02 10.40 0.38
CA HIS A 71 14.60 9.69 -0.76
C HIS A 71 15.55 10.61 -1.53
N THR A 72 16.73 10.11 -1.89
CA THR A 72 17.69 10.80 -2.76
C THR A 72 17.69 10.25 -4.18
N CYS A 73 16.97 9.15 -4.44
CA CYS A 73 16.81 8.60 -5.78
C CYS A 73 15.90 9.47 -6.65
N LEU A 74 16.26 9.58 -7.93
CA LEU A 74 15.43 10.23 -8.93
C LEU A 74 14.15 9.43 -9.17
N MET A 75 13.07 10.16 -9.45
CA MET A 75 11.83 9.54 -9.90
C MET A 75 12.06 9.08 -11.33
N ASN A 76 11.70 7.84 -11.66
CA ASN A 76 11.51 7.52 -13.06
C ASN A 76 10.13 8.08 -13.48
N GLU A 77 10.11 9.30 -14.01
CA GLU A 77 8.87 9.96 -14.47
C GLU A 77 8.17 9.17 -15.58
N SER A 78 8.92 8.34 -16.31
CA SER A 78 8.41 7.42 -17.31
C SER A 78 7.75 6.17 -16.70
N SER A 79 7.74 6.02 -15.37
CA SER A 79 7.12 4.87 -14.70
C SER A 79 5.60 4.96 -14.77
N VAL A 80 5.03 4.15 -15.66
CA VAL A 80 3.58 4.03 -15.86
C VAL A 80 2.88 3.45 -14.62
N GLY A 81 3.56 2.64 -13.81
CA GLY A 81 2.99 1.97 -12.64
C GLY A 81 3.74 2.22 -11.33
N HIS A 82 3.22 1.64 -10.25
CA HIS A 82 3.86 1.64 -8.93
C HIS A 82 3.76 0.25 -8.28
N ARG A 83 4.89 -0.40 -7.98
CA ARG A 83 4.98 -1.75 -7.41
C ARG A 83 4.33 -1.84 -6.03
N ASN A 84 4.47 -0.80 -5.21
CA ASN A 84 3.78 -0.76 -3.91
C ASN A 84 2.31 -0.33 -4.03
N LEU A 85 1.77 0.01 -5.21
CA LEU A 85 0.33 0.11 -5.39
C LEU A 85 -0.24 -1.31 -5.54
N GLY A 86 -0.56 -1.90 -4.39
CA GLY A 86 -0.97 -3.30 -4.26
C GLY A 86 -2.48 -3.48 -4.24
N LYS A 87 -2.93 -4.72 -4.46
CA LYS A 87 -4.36 -5.08 -4.52
C LYS A 87 -5.16 -4.69 -3.27
N SER A 88 -4.60 -4.84 -2.07
CA SER A 88 -5.30 -4.50 -0.81
C SER A 88 -5.59 -3.00 -0.71
N MET A 89 -4.61 -2.16 -1.05
CA MET A 89 -4.79 -0.70 -1.04
C MET A 89 -5.85 -0.26 -2.06
N ILE A 90 -5.84 -0.85 -3.26
CA ILE A 90 -6.86 -0.60 -4.28
C ILE A 90 -8.23 -1.10 -3.80
N ALA A 91 -8.31 -2.30 -3.23
CA ALA A 91 -9.55 -2.86 -2.71
C ALA A 91 -10.19 -1.97 -1.65
N THR A 92 -9.40 -1.49 -0.68
CA THR A 92 -9.86 -0.54 0.34
C THR A 92 -10.42 0.75 -0.29
N TYR A 93 -9.78 1.26 -1.34
CA TYR A 93 -10.29 2.42 -2.09
C TYR A 93 -11.61 2.13 -2.81
N LEU A 94 -11.77 0.92 -3.37
CA LEU A 94 -12.97 0.50 -4.10
C LEU A 94 -14.17 0.17 -3.20
N LEU A 95 -13.98 -0.05 -1.89
CA LEU A 95 -15.06 -0.47 -0.99
C LEU A 95 -16.31 0.41 -1.07
N GLY A 96 -16.15 1.73 -1.13
CA GLY A 96 -17.26 2.67 -1.26
C GLY A 96 -18.01 2.53 -2.58
N MET A 97 -17.25 2.39 -3.68
CA MET A 97 -17.78 2.26 -5.04
C MET A 97 -18.56 0.94 -5.19
N VAL A 98 -17.98 -0.17 -4.73
CA VAL A 98 -18.60 -1.50 -4.81
C VAL A 98 -19.84 -1.62 -3.93
N ARG A 99 -19.91 -0.89 -2.81
CA ARG A 99 -21.11 -0.83 -1.97
C ARG A 99 -22.28 -0.13 -2.66
N GLN A 100 -21.99 0.91 -3.44
CA GLN A 100 -22.97 1.67 -4.20
C GLN A 100 -23.41 0.94 -5.47
N ASP A 101 -22.44 0.34 -6.18
CA ASP A 101 -22.67 -0.44 -7.39
C ASP A 101 -21.92 -1.78 -7.32
N PRO A 102 -22.62 -2.90 -7.02
CA PRO A 102 -22.01 -4.23 -7.04
C PRO A 102 -21.48 -4.66 -8.41
N THR A 103 -22.01 -4.09 -9.50
CA THR A 103 -21.64 -4.41 -10.88
C THR A 103 -20.42 -3.66 -11.40
N TYR A 104 -19.77 -2.87 -10.53
CA TYR A 104 -18.57 -2.08 -10.84
C TYR A 104 -17.58 -2.83 -11.74
N ASP A 105 -17.23 -2.23 -12.87
CA ASP A 105 -16.47 -2.90 -13.91
C ASP A 105 -14.95 -2.65 -13.80
N ILE A 106 -14.17 -3.50 -14.46
CA ILE A 106 -12.72 -3.48 -14.33
C ILE A 106 -12.11 -2.26 -15.02
N LYS A 107 -12.72 -1.77 -16.10
CA LYS A 107 -12.24 -0.56 -16.79
C LYS A 107 -12.39 0.67 -15.90
N SER A 108 -13.54 0.82 -15.22
CA SER A 108 -13.73 1.90 -14.25
C SER A 108 -12.74 1.80 -13.10
N VAL A 109 -12.40 0.59 -12.63
CA VAL A 109 -11.33 0.40 -11.63
C VAL A 109 -9.99 0.95 -12.13
N GLN A 110 -9.56 0.61 -13.35
CA GLN A 110 -8.29 1.09 -13.90
C GLN A 110 -8.27 2.62 -14.02
N GLN A 111 -9.35 3.21 -14.54
CA GLN A 111 -9.48 4.66 -14.69
C GLN A 111 -9.44 5.37 -13.33
N ASN A 112 -10.26 4.93 -12.37
CA ASN A 112 -10.30 5.54 -11.04
C ASN A 112 -8.99 5.41 -10.27
N VAL A 113 -8.25 4.32 -10.47
CA VAL A 113 -6.91 4.16 -9.88
C VAL A 113 -5.91 5.12 -10.52
N LYS A 114 -5.97 5.29 -11.86
CA LYS A 114 -5.15 6.28 -12.57
C LYS A 114 -5.46 7.69 -12.07
N ASP A 115 -6.74 8.06 -11.94
CA ASP A 115 -7.16 9.38 -11.49
C ASP A 115 -6.79 9.64 -10.02
N ARG A 116 -6.93 8.63 -9.15
CA ARG A 116 -6.67 8.78 -7.72
C ARG A 116 -5.19 8.78 -7.36
N PHE A 117 -4.39 7.95 -8.02
CA PHE A 117 -2.99 7.69 -7.63
C PHE A 117 -1.98 8.18 -8.67
N GLY A 118 -2.42 8.51 -9.89
CA GLY A 118 -1.54 8.90 -10.99
C GLY A 118 -0.68 7.75 -11.52
N PHE A 119 -1.15 6.51 -11.37
CA PHE A 119 -0.46 5.30 -11.84
C PHE A 119 -1.44 4.37 -12.53
N GLU A 120 -1.01 3.76 -13.63
CA GLU A 120 -1.77 2.73 -14.31
C GLU A 120 -1.55 1.37 -13.64
N ILE A 121 -2.56 0.51 -13.77
CA ILE A 121 -2.53 -0.86 -13.27
C ILE A 121 -2.97 -1.83 -14.36
N SER A 122 -2.42 -3.04 -14.33
CA SER A 122 -2.83 -4.10 -15.24
C SER A 122 -4.27 -4.55 -14.96
N TYR A 123 -4.93 -5.08 -15.99
CA TYR A 123 -6.27 -5.67 -15.90
C TYR A 123 -6.35 -6.72 -14.77
N HIS A 124 -5.38 -7.63 -14.70
CA HIS A 124 -5.35 -8.67 -13.67
C HIS A 124 -5.26 -8.09 -12.26
N LYS A 125 -4.45 -7.03 -12.04
CA LYS A 125 -4.36 -6.36 -10.74
C LYS A 125 -5.69 -5.68 -10.37
N ALA A 126 -6.34 -5.03 -11.34
CA ALA A 126 -7.65 -4.41 -11.16
C ALA A 126 -8.72 -5.46 -10.80
N TRP A 127 -8.78 -6.57 -11.54
CA TRP A 127 -9.68 -7.69 -11.25
C TRP A 127 -9.45 -8.28 -9.85
N GLN A 128 -8.20 -8.53 -9.45
CA GLN A 128 -7.89 -9.05 -8.12
C GLN A 128 -8.34 -8.08 -7.01
N ALA A 129 -8.13 -6.77 -7.18
CA ALA A 129 -8.54 -5.79 -6.19
C ALA A 129 -10.07 -5.67 -6.09
N LEU A 130 -10.76 -5.69 -7.23
CA LEU A 130 -12.22 -5.67 -7.29
C LEU A 130 -12.84 -6.91 -6.64
N LYS A 131 -12.26 -8.11 -6.88
CA LYS A 131 -12.68 -9.35 -6.22
C LYS A 131 -12.57 -9.24 -4.70
N VAL A 132 -11.43 -8.77 -4.19
CA VAL A 132 -11.21 -8.57 -2.74
C VAL A 132 -12.21 -7.58 -2.16
N ALA A 133 -12.44 -6.45 -2.83
CA ALA A 133 -13.41 -5.45 -2.38
C ALA A 133 -14.83 -6.01 -2.30
N ARG A 134 -15.26 -6.80 -3.30
CA ARG A 134 -16.57 -7.48 -3.29
C ARG A 134 -16.68 -8.44 -2.11
N GLU A 135 -15.70 -9.31 -1.91
CA GLU A 135 -15.67 -10.26 -0.78
C GLU A 135 -15.77 -9.55 0.58
N GLU A 136 -15.10 -8.42 0.75
CA GLU A 136 -15.18 -7.62 1.98
C GLU A 136 -16.56 -7.00 2.17
N VAL A 137 -17.20 -6.50 1.11
CA VAL A 137 -18.56 -5.95 1.18
C VAL A 137 -19.58 -7.03 1.56
N TYR A 138 -19.52 -8.21 0.95
CA TYR A 138 -20.43 -9.31 1.27
C TYR A 138 -20.27 -9.83 2.70
N ARG A 139 -19.02 -10.02 3.17
CA ARG A 139 -18.75 -10.43 4.56
C ARG A 139 -19.30 -9.44 5.58
N THR A 140 -19.26 -8.14 5.26
CA THR A 140 -19.81 -7.11 6.15
C THR A 140 -21.33 -7.19 6.25
N ARG A 141 -22.02 -7.56 5.15
CA ARG A 141 -23.48 -7.72 5.13
C ARG A 141 -23.95 -8.91 5.96
N GLU A 142 -23.26 -10.04 5.88
CA GLU A 142 -23.61 -11.25 6.63
C GLU A 142 -23.46 -11.08 8.15
N ASN A 143 -22.49 -10.28 8.61
CA ASN A 143 -22.27 -9.99 10.03
C ASN A 143 -23.21 -8.89 10.60
N SER A 144 -24.09 -8.33 9.77
CA SER A 144 -25.04 -7.27 10.17
C SER A 144 -26.49 -7.76 10.27
N VAL A 145 -26.71 -9.08 10.18
CA VAL A 145 -27.99 -9.78 10.34
C VAL A 145 -27.91 -10.63 11.60
#